data_AF-A0A2A4U3Q7-F1
#
_entry.id   AF-A0A2A4U3Q7-F1
#
_cell.length_a   1.000
_cell.length_b   1.000
_cell.length_c   1.000
_cell.angle_alpha   90.00
_cell.angle_beta   90.00
_cell.angle_gamma   90.00
#
_symmetry.space_group_name_H-M   'P 1'
#
loop_
_entity.id
_entity.type
_entity.pdbx_description
1 polymer ?
#
loop_
_entity_poly.entity_id
_entity_poly.type
_entity_poly.pdbx_seq_one_letter_code
_entity_poly.pdbx_strand_id
1 'polypeptide(L)'
;MRKQKENVQQQAADSINESLEIGIEAQEKMEEMLQQGIDDAFEAAQSGLRQIRAAAPATDIFYGLQEKNIETARSGVKAAFSTYRRSIAQPVRKMMREQSAKLAEKVGA
;
A
#
# COMPACT_ATOMS: atom_id res chain seq x y z
N MET A 1 -0.49 -0.35 -46.06
CA MET A 1 -1.13 0.35 -44.93
C MET A 1 -1.58 -0.55 -43.76
N ARG A 2 -1.96 -1.83 -43.96
CA ARG A 2 -2.34 -2.75 -42.85
C ARG A 2 -1.23 -2.97 -41.81
N LYS A 3 -0.02 -3.34 -42.24
CA LYS A 3 1.16 -3.55 -41.36
C LYS A 3 1.55 -2.36 -40.48
N GLN A 4 1.26 -1.13 -40.93
CA GLN A 4 1.58 0.08 -40.17
C GLN A 4 0.56 0.35 -39.07
N LYS A 5 -0.71 -0.01 -39.28
CA LYS A 5 -1.77 0.07 -38.26
C LYS A 5 -1.60 -0.97 -37.16
N GLU A 6 -1.22 -2.20 -37.53
CA GLU A 6 -0.91 -3.28 -36.57
C GLU A 6 0.27 -2.89 -35.66
N ASN A 7 1.33 -2.30 -36.21
CA ASN A 7 2.50 -1.88 -35.44
C ASN A 7 2.19 -0.76 -34.43
N VAL A 8 1.33 0.20 -34.80
CA VAL A 8 0.90 1.29 -33.89
C VAL A 8 -0.03 0.79 -32.79
N GLN A 9 -0.91 -0.17 -33.10
CA GLN A 9 -1.79 -0.76 -32.09
C GLN A 9 -1.00 -1.62 -31.09
N GLN A 10 0.00 -2.37 -31.55
CA GLN A 10 0.89 -3.15 -30.69
C GLN A 10 1.68 -2.23 -29.74
N GLN A 11 2.29 -1.16 -30.28
CA GLN A 11 3.00 -0.17 -29.47
C GLN A 11 2.10 0.51 -28.43
N ALA A 12 0.84 0.78 -28.77
CA ALA A 12 -0.12 1.35 -27.82
C ALA A 12 -0.48 0.34 -26.71
N ALA A 13 -0.67 -0.94 -27.04
CA ALA A 13 -0.94 -1.99 -26.07
C ALA A 13 0.24 -2.21 -25.12
N ASP A 14 1.47 -2.23 -25.64
CA ASP A 14 2.69 -2.39 -24.85
C ASP A 14 2.91 -1.18 -23.92
N SER A 15 2.70 0.04 -24.41
CA SER A 15 2.81 1.28 -23.60
C SER A 15 1.74 1.36 -22.51
N ILE A 16 0.52 0.89 -22.77
CA ILE A 16 -0.54 0.80 -21.75
C ILE A 16 -0.18 -0.23 -20.69
N ASN A 17 0.37 -1.38 -21.08
CA ASN A 17 0.80 -2.42 -20.14
C ASN A 17 1.94 -1.94 -19.24
N GLU A 18 2.96 -1.30 -19.82
CA GLU A 18 4.07 -0.71 -19.08
C GLU A 18 3.58 0.37 -18.10
N SER A 19 2.68 1.25 -18.54
CA SER A 19 2.10 2.28 -17.67
C SER A 19 1.30 1.68 -16.51
N LEU A 20 0.59 0.57 -16.75
CA LEU A 20 -0.15 -0.15 -15.71
C LEU A 20 0.78 -0.84 -14.71
N GLU A 21 1.86 -1.46 -15.17
CA GLU A 21 2.88 -2.06 -14.29
C GLU A 21 3.55 -1.01 -13.40
N ILE A 22 3.96 0.12 -13.98
CA ILE A 22 4.52 1.26 -13.22
C ILE A 22 3.52 1.77 -12.18
N GLY A 23 2.24 1.88 -12.53
CA GLY A 23 1.19 2.28 -11.61
C GLY A 23 1.02 1.31 -10.44
N ILE A 24 1.11 0.00 -10.70
CA ILE A 24 1.02 -1.05 -9.67
C ILE A 24 2.23 -0.98 -8.73
N GLU A 25 3.44 -0.87 -9.26
CA GLU A 25 4.66 -0.75 -8.45
C GLU A 25 4.67 0.52 -7.61
N ALA A 26 4.22 1.64 -8.16
CA ALA A 26 4.09 2.90 -7.42
C ALA A 26 3.08 2.77 -6.27
N GLN A 27 1.96 2.07 -6.49
CA GLN A 27 0.97 1.81 -5.45
C GLN A 27 1.52 0.87 -4.37
N GLU A 28 2.31 -0.15 -4.72
CA GLU A 28 2.96 -1.04 -3.76
C GLU A 28 3.98 -0.30 -2.89
N LYS A 29 4.84 0.53 -3.49
CA LYS A 29 5.79 1.36 -2.74
C LYS A 29 5.08 2.36 -1.84
N MET A 30 3.97 2.94 -2.29
CA MET A 30 3.17 3.86 -1.48
C MET A 30 2.54 3.14 -0.28
N GLU A 31 2.01 1.93 -0.45
CA GLU A 31 1.50 1.10 0.65
C GLU A 31 2.61 0.76 1.67
N GLU A 32 3.82 0.44 1.20
CA GLU A 32 4.98 0.14 2.06
C GLU A 32 5.46 1.37 2.83
N MET A 33 5.62 2.52 2.16
CA MET A 33 6.00 3.77 2.80
C MET A 33 4.98 4.21 3.84
N LEU A 34 3.69 4.04 3.55
CA LEU A 34 2.63 4.36 4.50
C LEU A 34 2.69 3.44 5.73
N GLN A 35 2.94 2.15 5.52
CA GLN A 35 3.08 1.18 6.61
C GLN A 35 4.30 1.49 7.50
N GLN A 36 5.42 1.89 6.90
CA GLN A 36 6.61 2.34 7.63
C GLN A 36 6.36 3.64 8.39
N GLY A 37 5.75 4.65 7.75
CA GLY A 37 5.43 5.92 8.42
C GLY A 37 4.46 5.77 9.59
N ILE A 38 3.52 4.83 9.51
CA ILE A 38 2.65 4.45 10.63
C ILE A 38 3.49 3.87 11.78
N ASP A 39 4.43 2.97 11.49
CA ASP A 39 5.28 2.36 12.51
C ASP A 39 6.20 3.38 13.20
N ASP A 40 6.83 4.27 12.43
CA ASP A 40 7.71 5.32 12.96
C ASP A 40 6.95 6.30 13.87
N ALA A 41 5.73 6.70 13.47
CA ALA A 41 4.88 7.58 14.26
C ALA A 41 4.51 6.95 15.62
N PHE A 42 4.26 5.64 15.64
CA PHE A 42 3.97 4.92 16.87
C PHE A 42 5.19 4.77 17.78
N GLU A 43 6.37 4.53 17.23
CA GLU A 43 7.62 4.48 18.00
C GLU A 43 7.96 5.83 18.62
N ALA A 44 7.79 6.92 17.87
CA ALA A 44 7.97 8.29 18.38
C ALA A 44 7.00 8.58 19.54
N ALA A 45 5.72 8.20 19.41
CA ALA A 45 4.72 8.37 20.46
C ALA A 45 5.06 7.57 21.73
N GLN A 46 5.47 6.30 21.58
CA GLN A 46 5.91 5.48 22.72
C GLN A 46 7.16 6.05 23.40
N SER A 47 8.13 6.54 22.63
CA SER A 47 9.33 7.18 23.17
C SER A 47 8.98 8.43 23.99
N GLY A 48 8.08 9.27 23.49
CA GLY A 48 7.56 10.43 24.21
C GLY A 48 6.89 10.05 25.53
N LEU A 49 6.04 9.00 25.53
CA LEU A 49 5.40 8.51 26.75
C LEU A 49 6.42 7.99 27.78
N ARG A 50 7.47 7.29 27.36
CA ARG A 50 8.54 6.81 28.27
C ARG A 50 9.29 7.97 28.93
N GLN A 51 9.59 9.02 28.17
CA GLN A 51 10.27 10.21 28.72
C GLN A 51 9.41 10.92 29.76
N ILE A 52 8.09 11.04 29.52
CA ILE A 52 7.17 11.66 30.47
C ILE A 52 6.96 10.78 31.71
N ARG A 53 6.90 9.45 31.54
CA ARG A 53 6.85 8.47 32.64
C ARG A 53 8.05 8.58 33.58
N ALA A 54 9.25 8.78 33.03
CA ALA A 54 10.46 8.98 33.83
C ALA A 54 10.43 10.27 34.69
N ALA A 55 9.55 11.23 34.37
CA ALA A 55 9.50 12.53 35.03
C ALA A 55 8.48 12.65 36.18
N ALA A 56 7.57 11.68 36.41
CA ALA A 56 6.62 11.73 37.53
C ALA A 56 6.12 10.34 38.00
N PRO A 57 5.98 10.09 39.32
CA PRO A 57 5.56 8.77 39.84
C PRO A 57 4.04 8.53 39.91
N ALA A 58 3.19 9.56 39.85
CA ALA A 58 1.72 9.41 39.94
C ALA A 58 1.03 9.02 38.61
N THR A 59 1.79 8.97 37.53
CA THR A 59 1.28 8.87 36.15
C THR A 59 1.38 7.48 35.53
N ASP A 60 1.99 6.51 36.24
CA ASP A 60 2.25 5.14 35.74
C ASP A 60 0.99 4.39 35.27
N ILE A 61 -0.15 4.54 35.96
CA ILE A 61 -1.42 3.87 35.59
C ILE A 61 -2.00 4.46 34.31
N PHE A 62 -1.98 5.79 34.17
CA PHE A 62 -2.51 6.47 32.98
C PHE A 62 -1.66 6.19 31.74
N TYR A 63 -0.33 6.13 31.88
CA TYR A 63 0.55 5.85 30.75
C TYR A 63 0.56 4.39 30.31
N GLY A 64 0.45 3.43 31.24
CA GLY A 64 0.29 2.02 30.86
C GLY A 64 -0.98 1.76 30.04
N LEU A 65 -2.08 2.48 30.35
CA LEU A 65 -3.29 2.47 29.52
C LEU A 65 -3.06 3.13 28.15
N GLN A 66 -2.31 4.24 28.07
CA GLN A 66 -2.01 4.89 26.80
C GLN A 66 -1.10 4.04 25.90
N GLU A 67 -0.05 3.42 26.44
CA GLU A 67 0.82 2.49 25.69
C GLU A 67 -0.01 1.35 25.09
N LYS A 68 -0.89 0.72 25.88
CA LYS A 68 -1.77 -0.36 25.41
C LYS A 68 -2.78 0.11 24.35
N ASN A 69 -3.33 1.31 24.50
CA ASN A 69 -4.26 1.88 23.52
C ASN A 69 -3.55 2.19 22.20
N ILE A 70 -2.31 2.68 22.25
CA ILE A 70 -1.47 2.94 21.09
C ILE A 70 -1.13 1.63 20.36
N GLU A 71 -0.76 0.58 21.09
CA GLU A 71 -0.50 -0.74 20.49
C GLU A 71 -1.76 -1.36 19.87
N THR A 72 -2.90 -1.17 20.50
CA THR A 72 -4.21 -1.61 19.98
C THR A 72 -4.54 -0.84 18.70
N ALA A 73 -4.33 0.48 18.67
CA ALA A 73 -4.51 1.31 17.48
C ALA A 73 -3.56 0.89 16.35
N ARG A 74 -2.28 0.65 16.64
CA ARG A 74 -1.29 0.15 15.67
C ARG A 74 -1.73 -1.18 15.05
N SER A 75 -2.17 -2.11 15.88
CA SER A 75 -2.63 -3.43 15.43
C SER A 75 -3.91 -3.31 14.58
N GLY A 76 -4.86 -2.46 14.99
CA GLY A 76 -6.09 -2.20 14.24
C GLY A 76 -5.82 -1.58 12.86
N VAL A 77 -4.92 -0.59 12.80
CA VAL A 77 -4.52 0.06 11.54
C VAL A 77 -3.82 -0.96 10.62
N LYS A 78 -2.87 -1.75 11.13
CA LYS A 78 -2.22 -2.82 10.36
C LYS A 78 -3.22 -3.84 9.81
N ALA A 79 -4.19 -4.26 10.63
CA ALA A 79 -5.23 -5.20 10.21
C ALA A 79 -6.15 -4.60 9.13
N ALA A 80 -6.53 -3.33 9.25
CA ALA A 80 -7.33 -2.62 8.26
C ALA A 80 -6.58 -2.51 6.92
N PHE A 81 -5.30 -2.14 6.94
CA PHE A 81 -4.48 -2.08 5.72
C PHE A 81 -4.26 -3.46 5.09
N SER A 82 -4.02 -4.49 5.89
CA SER A 82 -3.91 -5.86 5.39
C SER A 82 -5.21 -6.31 4.71
N THR A 83 -6.35 -5.96 5.29
CA THR A 83 -7.68 -6.24 4.72
C THR A 83 -7.90 -5.47 3.42
N TYR A 84 -7.60 -4.17 3.38
CA TYR A 84 -7.65 -3.37 2.16
C TYR A 84 -6.78 -3.98 1.05
N ARG A 85 -5.54 -4.36 1.38
CA ARG A 85 -4.59 -4.95 0.43
C ARG A 85 -5.12 -6.26 -0.17
N ARG A 86 -5.67 -7.15 0.65
CA ARG A 86 -6.21 -8.44 0.17
C ARG A 86 -7.55 -8.30 -0.55
N SER A 87 -8.44 -7.46 -0.05
CA SER A 87 -9.83 -7.42 -0.52
C SER A 87 -10.04 -6.45 -1.68
N ILE A 88 -9.16 -5.46 -1.84
CA ILE A 88 -9.31 -4.41 -2.86
C ILE A 88 -8.08 -4.36 -3.75
N ALA A 89 -6.89 -4.10 -3.19
CA ALA A 89 -5.70 -3.85 -3.99
C ALA A 89 -5.28 -5.07 -4.84
N GLN A 90 -5.22 -6.26 -4.24
CA GLN A 90 -4.85 -7.49 -4.95
C GLN A 90 -5.85 -7.88 -6.06
N PRO A 91 -7.17 -7.88 -5.83
CA PRO A 91 -8.16 -8.11 -6.90
C PRO A 91 -8.08 -7.10 -8.02
N VAL A 92 -7.89 -5.80 -7.71
CA VAL A 92 -7.74 -4.75 -8.72
C VAL A 92 -6.47 -5.00 -9.55
N ARG A 93 -5.33 -5.32 -8.92
CA ARG A 93 -4.09 -5.68 -9.62
C ARG A 93 -4.30 -6.89 -10.55
N LYS A 94 -4.99 -7.92 -10.07
CA LYS A 94 -5.32 -9.11 -10.87
C LYS A 94 -6.17 -8.74 -12.08
N MET A 95 -7.22 -7.95 -11.87
CA MET A 95 -8.13 -7.50 -12.92
C MET A 95 -7.39 -6.67 -13.99
N MET A 96 -6.50 -5.77 -13.57
CA MET A 96 -5.68 -4.98 -14.49
C MET A 96 -4.76 -5.87 -15.33
N ARG A 97 -4.04 -6.82 -14.71
CA ARG A 97 -3.20 -7.79 -15.45
C ARG A 97 -3.99 -8.63 -16.44
N GLU A 98 -5.18 -9.09 -16.06
CA GLU A 98 -6.06 -9.86 -16.95
C GLU A 98 -6.60 -9.00 -18.11
N GLN A 99 -6.91 -7.72 -17.87
CA GLN A 99 -7.32 -6.80 -18.93
C GLN A 99 -6.18 -6.50 -19.90
N SER A 100 -4.98 -6.26 -19.38
CA SER A 100 -3.74 -6.12 -20.15
C SER A 100 -3.48 -7.33 -21.05
N ALA A 101 -3.58 -8.54 -20.51
CA ALA A 101 -3.38 -9.78 -21.27
C ALA A 101 -4.42 -9.94 -22.39
N LYS A 102 -5.70 -9.66 -22.11
CA LYS A 102 -6.77 -9.70 -23.12
C LYS A 102 -6.61 -8.65 -24.21
N LEU A 103 -6.08 -7.48 -23.88
CA LEU A 103 -5.82 -6.43 -24.86
C LEU A 103 -4.68 -6.85 -25.80
N ALA A 104 -3.61 -7.43 -25.25
CA ALA A 104 -2.50 -7.97 -26.03
C ALA A 104 -2.95 -9.09 -26.99
N GLU A 105 -3.82 -10.01 -26.55
CA GLU A 105 -4.41 -11.05 -27.41
C GLU A 105 -5.28 -10.46 -28.55
N LYS A 106 -6.04 -9.40 -28.27
CA LYS A 106 -6.91 -8.76 -29.28
C LYS A 106 -6.16 -7.95 -30.33
N VAL A 107 -4.93 -7.53 -30.02
CA VAL A 107 -4.07 -6.76 -30.92
C VAL A 107 -3.07 -7.67 -31.65
N GLY A 108 -2.83 -8.89 -31.13
CA GLY A 108 -1.93 -9.91 -31.66
C GLY A 108 -2.58 -11.09 -32.38
N ALA A 109 -3.81 -10.97 -32.90
CA ALA A 109 -4.45 -11.91 -33.84
C ALA A 109 -5.03 -11.14 -35.04
#